data_AF-A0A919GBC6-F1
#
_entry.id   AF-A0A919GBC6-F1
#
_cell.length_a   1.000
_cell.length_b   1.000
_cell.length_c   1.000
_cell.angle_alpha   90.00
_cell.angle_beta   90.00
_cell.angle_gamma   90.00
#
_symmetry.space_group_name_H-M   'P 1'
#
loop_
_entity.id
_entity.type
_entity.pdbx_description
1 polymer ?
#
loop_
_entity_poly.entity_id
_entity_poly.type
_entity_poly.pdbx_seq_one_letter_code
_entity_poly.pdbx_strand_id
1 'polypeptide(L)'
;MNTTQVITLLTGLVTALVALLGYWVSQHQKRRERRADVFASALEAIREYEQTPYLIRRREGPDAATRARISERLSASAARRRYHEAVLTLDSPIVAASYRALLVRTRRQVGPYRSDAWKSPVIASDEEFPGSAYYAYDNGPEWDLCLLAMRRELSVFAAVRRRDTRRRLEALIASRSA
;
A
#
# COMPACT_ATOMS: atom_id res chain seq x y z
N MET A 1 -40.44 -1.67 44.35
CA MET A 1 -40.32 -1.62 42.88
C MET A 1 -41.10 -2.78 42.33
N ASN A 2 -42.11 -2.56 41.49
CA ASN A 2 -42.96 -3.65 41.00
C ASN A 2 -42.20 -4.40 39.88
N THR A 3 -42.39 -5.71 39.77
CA THR A 3 -41.70 -6.58 38.81
C THR A 3 -41.76 -6.04 37.37
N THR A 4 -42.90 -5.44 36.99
CA THR A 4 -43.09 -4.78 35.68
C THR A 4 -42.12 -3.62 35.44
N GLN A 5 -41.86 -2.78 36.45
CA GLN A 5 -40.93 -1.64 36.33
C GLN A 5 -39.48 -2.12 36.14
N VAL A 6 -39.08 -3.17 36.87
CA VAL A 6 -37.76 -3.80 36.73
C VAL A 6 -37.58 -4.35 35.32
N ILE A 7 -38.59 -5.07 34.79
CA ILE A 7 -38.55 -5.63 33.44
C ILE A 7 -38.46 -4.53 32.38
N THR A 8 -39.25 -3.46 32.48
CA THR A 8 -39.20 -2.34 31.52
C THR A 8 -37.84 -1.64 31.52
N LEU A 9 -37.26 -1.41 32.70
CA LEU A 9 -35.92 -0.79 32.81
C LEU A 9 -34.83 -1.68 32.22
N LEU A 10 -34.85 -2.98 32.51
CA LEU A 10 -33.89 -3.94 31.94
C LEU A 10 -34.02 -4.02 30.43
N THR A 11 -35.25 -4.13 29.90
CA THR A 11 -35.50 -4.16 28.45
C THR A 11 -35.04 -2.88 27.77
N GLY A 12 -35.31 -1.71 28.37
CA GLY A 12 -34.83 -0.42 27.84
C GLY A 12 -33.30 -0.35 27.81
N LEU A 13 -32.63 -0.80 28.87
CA LEU A 13 -31.17 -0.79 28.97
C LEU A 13 -30.51 -1.76 27.97
N VAL A 14 -31.05 -2.97 27.82
CA VAL A 14 -30.60 -3.95 26.83
C VAL A 14 -30.80 -3.41 25.42
N THR A 15 -31.96 -2.80 25.13
CA THR A 15 -32.26 -2.22 23.81
C THR A 15 -31.29 -1.09 23.48
N ALA A 16 -31.04 -0.18 24.43
CA ALA A 16 -30.08 0.90 24.27
C ALA A 16 -28.66 0.37 24.04
N LEU A 17 -28.23 -0.66 24.78
CA LEU A 17 -26.91 -1.27 24.62
C LEU A 17 -26.75 -1.91 23.24
N VAL A 18 -27.75 -2.66 22.77
CA VAL A 18 -27.74 -3.29 21.45
C VAL A 18 -27.68 -2.24 20.34
N ALA A 19 -28.46 -1.15 20.45
CA ALA A 19 -28.43 -0.06 19.48
C ALA A 19 -27.06 0.63 19.40
N LEU A 20 -26.43 0.90 20.55
CA LEU A 20 -25.09 1.50 20.62
C LEU A 20 -24.02 0.57 20.02
N LEU A 21 -24.07 -0.72 20.33
CA LEU A 21 -23.15 -1.72 19.77
C LEU A 21 -23.35 -1.85 18.26
N GLY A 22 -24.59 -1.89 17.78
CA GLY A 22 -24.91 -1.92 16.36
C GLY A 22 -24.34 -0.71 15.61
N TYR A 23 -24.58 0.50 16.13
CA TYR A 23 -24.03 1.72 15.56
C TYR A 23 -22.49 1.72 15.54
N TRP A 24 -21.86 1.31 16.65
CA TRP A 24 -20.41 1.24 16.76
C TRP A 24 -19.82 0.24 15.75
N VAL A 25 -20.40 -0.94 15.61
CA VAL A 25 -19.97 -1.95 14.61
C VAL A 25 -20.13 -1.39 13.21
N SER A 26 -21.28 -0.81 12.86
CA SER A 26 -21.49 -0.22 11.52
C SER A 26 -20.49 0.89 11.22
N GLN A 27 -20.23 1.77 12.19
CA GLN A 27 -19.28 2.86 12.01
C GLN A 27 -17.83 2.37 11.92
N HIS A 28 -17.49 1.32 12.68
CA HIS A 28 -16.18 0.69 12.60
C HIS A 28 -15.95 0.04 11.23
N GLN A 29 -16.95 -0.67 10.70
CA GLN A 29 -16.86 -1.30 9.38
C GLN A 29 -16.68 -0.26 8.26
N LYS A 30 -17.45 0.83 8.27
CA LYS A 30 -17.30 1.93 7.30
C LYS A 30 -15.90 2.56 7.34
N ARG A 31 -15.32 2.75 8.54
CA ARG A 31 -13.96 3.27 8.70
C ARG A 31 -12.91 2.27 8.21
N ARG A 32 -13.14 0.98 8.47
CA ARG A 32 -12.26 -0.11 8.04
C ARG A 32 -12.24 -0.25 6.52
N GLU A 33 -13.39 -0.18 5.86
CA GLU A 33 -13.51 -0.21 4.39
C GLU A 33 -12.73 0.94 3.75
N ARG A 34 -13.00 2.19 4.16
CA ARG A 34 -12.30 3.37 3.64
C ARG A 34 -10.77 3.27 3.80
N ARG A 35 -10.31 2.76 4.94
CA ARG A 35 -8.87 2.53 5.18
C ARG A 35 -8.31 1.41 4.30
N ALA A 36 -9.06 0.32 4.14
CA ALA A 36 -8.66 -0.79 3.29
C ALA A 36 -8.47 -0.32 1.84
N ASP A 37 -9.36 0.54 1.33
CA ASP A 37 -9.24 1.12 -0.01
C ASP A 37 -7.98 1.98 -0.14
N VAL A 38 -7.74 2.89 0.82
CA VAL A 38 -6.52 3.72 0.84
C VAL A 38 -5.25 2.86 0.86
N PHE A 39 -5.24 1.80 1.67
CA PHE A 39 -4.12 0.87 1.77
C PHE A 39 -3.91 0.08 0.47
N ALA A 40 -5.00 -0.40 -0.14
CA ALA A 40 -4.94 -1.09 -1.43
C ALA A 40 -4.40 -0.18 -2.54
N SER A 41 -4.90 1.05 -2.66
CA SER A 41 -4.40 2.03 -3.63
C SER A 41 -2.94 2.42 -3.39
N ALA A 42 -2.49 2.47 -2.13
CA ALA A 42 -1.08 2.73 -1.82
C ALA A 42 -0.17 1.59 -2.32
N LEU A 43 -0.58 0.34 -2.12
CA LEU A 43 0.14 -0.85 -2.61
C LEU A 43 0.10 -0.93 -4.15
N GLU A 44 -1.03 -0.58 -4.76
CA GLU A 44 -1.16 -0.43 -6.22
C GLU A 44 -0.11 0.56 -6.77
N ALA A 45 0.09 1.71 -6.11
CA ALA A 45 1.09 2.68 -6.54
C ALA A 45 2.54 2.15 -6.48
N ILE A 46 2.84 1.18 -5.61
CA ILE A 46 4.14 0.47 -5.62
C ILE A 46 4.23 -0.46 -6.83
N ARG A 47 3.17 -1.22 -7.13
CA ARG A 47 3.13 -2.09 -8.31
C ARG A 47 3.23 -1.30 -9.60
N GLU A 48 2.53 -0.17 -9.72
CA GLU A 48 2.65 0.74 -10.86
C GLU A 48 4.10 1.22 -11.04
N TYR A 49 4.79 1.53 -9.94
CA TYR A 49 6.19 1.92 -9.98
C TYR A 49 7.11 0.78 -10.45
N GLU A 50 6.86 -0.45 -10.00
CA GLU A 50 7.54 -1.67 -10.46
C GLU A 50 7.31 -1.94 -11.97
N GLN A 51 6.19 -1.48 -12.53
CA GLN A 51 5.87 -1.61 -13.95
C GLN A 51 6.59 -0.60 -14.85
N THR A 52 7.22 0.44 -14.29
CA THR A 52 7.83 1.51 -15.10
C THR A 52 8.97 1.08 -16.02
N PRO A 53 9.81 0.07 -15.73
CA PRO A 53 10.77 -0.47 -16.70
C PRO A 53 10.09 -1.12 -17.90
N TYR A 54 8.96 -1.80 -17.70
CA TYR A 54 8.19 -2.42 -18.79
C TYR A 54 7.56 -1.36 -19.70
N LEU A 55 7.08 -0.25 -19.13
CA LEU A 55 6.61 0.89 -19.91
C LEU A 55 7.71 1.43 -20.86
N ILE A 56 8.96 1.46 -20.40
CA ILE A 56 10.12 1.89 -21.22
C ILE A 56 10.50 0.84 -22.27
N ARG A 57 10.38 -0.46 -21.95
CA ARG A 57 10.62 -1.54 -22.92
C ARG A 57 9.60 -1.51 -24.06
N ARG A 58 8.34 -1.19 -23.74
CA ARG A 58 7.22 -1.09 -24.70
C ARG A 58 7.13 0.28 -25.39
N ARG A 59 8.24 1.03 -25.45
CA ARG A 59 8.27 2.30 -26.16
C ARG A 59 8.16 2.07 -27.68
N GLU A 60 7.47 2.98 -28.36
CA GLU A 60 7.26 2.90 -29.81
C GLU A 60 8.53 3.26 -30.60
N GLY A 61 9.39 4.12 -30.05
CA GLY A 61 10.60 4.56 -30.73
C GLY A 61 11.53 5.41 -29.85
N PRO A 62 12.69 5.84 -30.39
CA PRO A 62 13.66 6.67 -29.69
C PRO A 62 13.39 8.18 -29.88
N ASP A 63 12.21 8.59 -30.33
CA ASP A 63 11.90 9.99 -30.63
C ASP A 63 11.63 10.82 -29.35
N ALA A 64 11.66 12.14 -29.49
CA ALA A 64 11.47 13.07 -28.38
C ALA A 64 10.03 13.03 -27.81
N ALA A 65 9.02 12.79 -28.65
CA ALA A 65 7.63 12.73 -28.21
C ALA A 65 7.38 11.50 -27.34
N THR A 66 7.92 10.34 -27.72
CA THR A 66 7.90 9.11 -26.90
C THR A 66 8.57 9.34 -25.54
N ARG A 67 9.72 10.00 -25.50
CA ARG A 67 10.40 10.34 -24.23
C ARG A 67 9.56 11.27 -23.35
N ALA A 68 8.91 12.27 -23.93
CA ALA A 68 8.05 13.19 -23.20
C ALA A 68 6.85 12.45 -22.57
N ARG A 69 6.15 11.63 -23.37
CA ARG A 69 4.99 10.83 -22.92
C ARG A 69 5.36 9.84 -21.82
N ILE A 70 6.50 9.14 -21.95
CA ILE A 70 6.99 8.26 -20.89
C ILE A 70 7.27 9.10 -19.64
N SER A 71 8.03 10.19 -19.76
CA SER A 71 8.40 11.05 -18.62
C SER A 71 7.19 11.60 -17.86
N GLU A 72 6.12 11.95 -18.56
CA GLU A 72 4.85 12.35 -17.97
C GLU A 72 4.25 11.22 -17.12
N ARG A 73 4.16 9.99 -17.66
CA ARG A 73 3.70 8.81 -16.89
C ARG A 73 4.59 8.52 -15.69
N LEU A 74 5.91 8.65 -15.83
CA LEU A 74 6.85 8.47 -14.71
C LEU A 74 6.61 9.52 -13.61
N SER A 75 6.31 10.76 -14.00
CA SER A 75 6.02 11.86 -13.08
C SER A 75 4.68 11.66 -12.38
N ALA A 76 3.65 11.22 -13.09
CA ALA A 76 2.35 10.85 -12.51
C ALA A 76 2.47 9.72 -11.47
N SER A 77 3.20 8.65 -11.80
CA SER A 77 3.49 7.56 -10.86
C SER A 77 4.28 8.05 -9.62
N ALA A 78 5.21 8.99 -9.79
CA ALA A 78 5.92 9.59 -8.67
C ALA A 78 5.00 10.45 -7.79
N ALA A 79 4.13 11.25 -8.38
CA ALA A 79 3.14 12.06 -7.65
C ALA A 79 2.18 11.17 -6.85
N ARG A 80 1.67 10.08 -7.45
CA ARG A 80 0.75 9.14 -6.79
C ARG A 80 1.38 8.46 -5.56
N ARG A 81 2.64 8.01 -5.66
CA ARG A 81 3.37 7.46 -4.51
C ARG A 81 3.57 8.49 -3.40
N ARG A 82 3.95 9.73 -3.74
CA ARG A 82 4.12 10.82 -2.76
C ARG A 82 2.81 11.17 -2.07
N TYR A 83 1.71 11.19 -2.82
CA TYR A 83 0.37 11.37 -2.27
C TYR A 83 0.05 10.29 -1.23
N HIS A 84 0.21 9.01 -1.58
CA HIS A 84 -0.05 7.92 -0.63
C HIS A 84 0.90 7.93 0.57
N GLU A 85 2.18 8.25 0.38
CA GLU A 85 3.12 8.42 1.50
C GLU A 85 2.65 9.51 2.48
N ALA A 86 2.18 10.65 1.98
CA ALA A 86 1.64 11.73 2.80
C ALA A 86 0.34 11.31 3.53
N VAL A 87 -0.60 10.71 2.81
CA VAL A 87 -1.88 10.23 3.39
C VAL A 87 -1.63 9.19 4.49
N LEU A 88 -0.74 8.22 4.25
CA LEU A 88 -0.40 7.20 5.24
C LEU A 88 0.31 7.81 6.45
N THR A 89 1.14 8.84 6.25
CA THR A 89 1.83 9.53 7.35
C THR A 89 0.83 10.22 8.27
N LEU A 90 -0.23 10.81 7.71
CA LEU A 90 -1.32 11.43 8.46
C LEU A 90 -2.20 10.40 9.20
N ASP A 91 -2.50 9.25 8.59
CA ASP A 91 -3.40 8.24 9.20
C ASP A 91 -2.68 7.31 10.20
N SER A 92 -1.50 6.80 9.86
CA SER A 92 -0.79 5.82 10.68
C SER A 92 0.74 5.87 10.48
N PRO A 93 1.48 6.42 11.46
CA PRO A 93 2.94 6.51 11.38
C PRO A 93 3.66 5.17 11.17
N ILE A 94 3.10 4.07 11.72
CA ILE A 94 3.72 2.74 11.55
C ILE A 94 3.50 2.20 10.13
N VAL A 95 2.34 2.42 9.53
CA VAL A 95 2.07 2.00 8.14
C VAL A 95 2.89 2.85 7.19
N ALA A 96 2.97 4.16 7.41
CA ALA A 96 3.86 5.03 6.64
C ALA A 96 5.32 4.60 6.72
N ALA A 97 5.81 4.23 7.91
CA ALA A 97 7.18 3.74 8.06
C ALA A 97 7.43 2.43 7.28
N SER A 98 6.52 1.46 7.38
CA SER A 98 6.62 0.21 6.60
C SER A 98 6.51 0.45 5.09
N TYR A 99 5.61 1.35 4.67
CA TYR A 99 5.45 1.74 3.26
C TYR A 99 6.72 2.39 2.70
N ARG A 100 7.35 3.29 3.46
CA ARG A 100 8.63 3.89 3.07
C ARG A 100 9.75 2.86 2.98
N ALA A 101 9.83 1.91 3.91
CA ALA A 101 10.83 0.85 3.85
C ALA A 101 10.68 0.02 2.56
N LEU A 102 9.46 -0.38 2.22
CA LEU A 102 9.13 -1.02 0.95
C LEU A 102 9.54 -0.16 -0.25
N LEU A 103 9.12 1.11 -0.26
CA LEU A 103 9.44 2.05 -1.33
C LEU A 103 10.95 2.22 -1.55
N VAL A 104 11.72 2.34 -0.46
CA VAL A 104 13.18 2.44 -0.52
C VAL A 104 13.79 1.19 -1.13
N ARG A 105 13.35 -0.01 -0.74
CA ARG A 105 13.84 -1.26 -1.35
C ARG A 105 13.45 -1.42 -2.80
N THR A 106 12.21 -1.11 -3.16
CA THR A 106 11.77 -1.12 -4.57
C THR A 106 12.58 -0.13 -5.40
N ARG A 107 12.81 1.09 -4.90
CA ARG A 107 13.57 2.14 -5.61
C ARG A 107 15.01 1.73 -5.94
N ARG A 108 15.68 0.98 -5.07
CA ARG A 108 17.05 0.46 -5.31
C ARG A 108 17.14 -0.41 -6.56
N GLN A 109 16.04 -1.07 -6.95
CA GLN A 109 15.97 -1.97 -8.11
C GLN A 109 15.36 -1.29 -9.34
N VAL A 110 14.29 -0.50 -9.17
CA VAL A 110 13.62 0.18 -10.30
C VAL A 110 14.56 1.13 -11.05
N GLY A 111 15.45 1.83 -10.35
CA GLY A 111 16.40 2.76 -10.98
C GLY A 111 17.28 2.07 -12.03
N PRO A 112 18.08 1.05 -11.63
CA PRO A 112 18.83 0.21 -12.56
C PRO A 112 17.98 -0.38 -13.69
N TYR A 113 16.82 -0.98 -13.36
CA TYR A 113 15.95 -1.60 -14.36
C TYR A 113 15.41 -0.63 -15.41
N ARG A 114 15.11 0.61 -15.02
CA ARG A 114 14.75 1.65 -16.00
C ARG A 114 15.93 2.01 -16.91
N SER A 115 17.15 2.08 -16.38
CA SER A 115 18.35 2.34 -17.18
C SER A 115 18.58 1.22 -18.19
N ASP A 116 18.48 -0.03 -17.74
CA ASP A 116 18.63 -1.22 -18.59
C ASP A 116 17.51 -1.28 -19.65
N ALA A 117 16.29 -0.89 -19.29
CA ALA A 117 15.18 -0.81 -20.23
C ALA A 117 15.42 0.21 -21.36
N TRP A 118 16.04 1.36 -21.05
CA TRP A 118 16.40 2.37 -22.04
C TRP A 118 17.54 1.93 -22.96
N LYS A 119 18.52 1.18 -22.43
CA LYS A 119 19.64 0.63 -23.20
C LYS A 119 19.24 -0.52 -24.12
N SER A 120 18.18 -1.25 -23.76
CA SER A 120 17.66 -2.36 -24.56
C SER A 120 17.10 -1.87 -25.90
N PRO A 121 17.24 -2.62 -27.01
CA PRO A 121 16.64 -2.28 -28.29
C PRO A 121 15.11 -2.12 -28.21
N VAL A 122 14.55 -1.32 -29.11
CA VAL A 122 13.09 -1.20 -29.28
C VAL A 122 12.55 -2.55 -29.77
N ILE A 123 11.41 -2.96 -29.25
CA ILE A 123 10.72 -4.20 -29.65
C ILE A 123 10.31 -4.06 -31.12
N ALA A 124 10.76 -4.99 -31.96
CA ALA A 124 10.59 -4.91 -33.41
C ALA A 124 9.41 -5.73 -33.95
N SER A 125 8.92 -6.70 -33.16
CA SER A 125 7.83 -7.60 -33.54
C SER A 125 6.89 -7.91 -32.37
N ASP A 126 5.67 -8.36 -32.70
CA ASP A 126 4.67 -8.75 -31.71
C ASP A 126 5.10 -10.00 -30.92
N GLU A 127 5.93 -10.87 -31.50
CA GLU A 127 6.47 -12.08 -30.84
C GLU A 127 7.42 -11.74 -29.68
N GLU A 128 8.15 -10.63 -29.80
CA GLU A 128 9.03 -10.11 -28.76
C GLU A 128 8.26 -9.39 -27.64
N PHE A 129 6.99 -9.03 -27.88
CA PHE A 129 6.18 -8.23 -26.97
C PHE A 129 5.87 -8.91 -25.62
N PRO A 130 5.43 -10.19 -25.56
CA PRO A 130 5.16 -10.87 -24.29
C PRO A 130 6.39 -11.42 -23.55
N GLY A 131 7.59 -11.45 -24.17
CA GLY A 131 8.75 -12.18 -23.62
C GLY A 131 10.03 -11.38 -23.35
N SER A 132 10.12 -10.11 -23.74
CA SER A 132 11.43 -9.45 -23.92
C SER A 132 12.16 -8.92 -22.68
N ALA A 133 11.56 -8.96 -21.48
CA ALA A 133 12.25 -8.62 -20.23
C ALA A 133 11.50 -9.10 -18.99
N TYR A 134 12.22 -9.66 -18.01
CA TYR A 134 11.71 -9.91 -16.66
C TYR A 134 12.52 -9.12 -15.64
N TYR A 135 11.85 -8.27 -14.88
CA TYR A 135 12.44 -7.48 -13.80
C TYR A 135 11.98 -8.05 -12.46
N ALA A 136 12.85 -8.83 -11.81
CA ALA A 136 12.59 -9.43 -10.50
C ALA A 136 12.77 -8.39 -9.39
N TYR A 137 11.92 -8.39 -8.37
CA TYR A 137 12.07 -7.50 -7.22
C TYR A 137 12.31 -8.30 -5.94
N ASP A 138 13.48 -8.14 -5.32
CA ASP A 138 13.73 -8.57 -3.93
C ASP A 138 13.22 -7.50 -2.96
N ASN A 139 11.92 -7.47 -2.74
CA ASN A 139 11.25 -6.63 -1.75
C ASN A 139 10.13 -7.36 -0.99
N GLY A 140 10.07 -8.69 -1.11
CA GLY A 140 9.05 -9.53 -0.49
C GLY A 140 8.91 -9.33 1.03
N PRO A 141 10.01 -9.36 1.80
CA PRO A 141 9.94 -9.11 3.25
C PRO A 141 9.35 -7.75 3.61
N GLU A 142 9.72 -6.70 2.87
CA GLU A 142 9.19 -5.35 3.05
C GLU A 142 7.71 -5.26 2.65
N TRP A 143 7.31 -5.97 1.60
CA TRP A 143 5.92 -6.08 1.15
C TRP A 143 5.04 -6.73 2.22
N ASP A 144 5.47 -7.89 2.72
CA ASP A 144 4.74 -8.65 3.74
C ASP A 144 4.62 -7.87 5.04
N LEU A 145 5.67 -7.14 5.44
CA LEU A 145 5.64 -6.32 6.63
C LEU A 145 4.72 -5.09 6.46
N CYS A 146 4.72 -4.47 5.29
CA CYS A 146 3.79 -3.39 4.96
C CYS A 146 2.33 -3.88 5.02
N LEU A 147 2.05 -5.01 4.38
CA LEU A 147 0.74 -5.65 4.41
C LEU A 147 0.32 -6.04 5.83
N LEU A 148 1.24 -6.57 6.64
CA LEU A 148 1.00 -6.90 8.05
C LEU A 148 0.67 -5.64 8.86
N ALA A 149 1.39 -4.54 8.65
CA ALA A 149 1.13 -3.27 9.31
C ALA A 149 -0.27 -2.74 8.96
N MET A 150 -0.62 -2.72 7.67
CA MET A 150 -1.94 -2.32 7.17
C MET A 150 -3.04 -3.20 7.78
N ARG A 151 -2.90 -4.53 7.73
CA ARG A 151 -3.87 -5.48 8.31
C ARG A 151 -4.09 -5.26 9.81
N ARG A 152 -3.02 -4.94 10.55
CA ARG A 152 -3.10 -4.69 12.00
C ARG A 152 -3.79 -3.35 12.30
N GLU A 153 -3.58 -2.32 11.48
CA GLU A 153 -4.28 -1.04 11.61
C GLU A 153 -5.78 -1.11 11.29
N LEU A 154 -6.20 -2.09 10.48
CA LEU A 154 -7.62 -2.36 10.25
C LEU A 154 -8.31 -3.07 11.44
N SER A 155 -7.57 -3.49 12.47
CA SER A 155 -8.14 -4.20 13.61
C SER A 155 -8.51 -3.27 14.77
N VAL A 156 -9.54 -3.62 15.54
CA VAL A 156 -9.93 -2.91 16.78
C VAL A 156 -8.79 -2.84 17.82
N PHE A 157 -7.81 -3.74 17.73
CA PHE A 157 -6.64 -3.81 18.62
C PHE A 157 -5.38 -3.17 18.02
N ALA A 158 -5.52 -2.27 17.04
CA ALA A 158 -4.40 -1.64 16.35
C ALA A 158 -3.37 -1.04 17.32
N ALA A 159 -3.81 -0.27 18.32
CA ALA A 159 -2.94 0.39 19.29
C ALA A 159 -2.01 -0.58 20.02
N VAL A 160 -2.51 -1.75 20.42
CA VAL A 160 -1.74 -2.78 21.12
C VAL A 160 -0.72 -3.43 20.18
N ARG A 161 -1.11 -3.67 18.92
CA ARG A 161 -0.29 -4.38 17.93
C ARG A 161 0.82 -3.51 17.32
N ARG A 162 0.72 -2.18 17.41
CA ARG A 162 1.72 -1.23 16.87
C ARG A 162 3.14 -1.47 17.40
N ARG A 163 3.28 -1.81 18.68
CA ARG A 163 4.61 -2.05 19.30
C ARG A 163 5.33 -3.24 18.67
N ASP A 164 4.63 -4.36 18.48
CA ASP A 164 5.19 -5.54 17.83
C ASP A 164 5.52 -5.27 16.35
N THR A 165 4.65 -4.56 15.63
CA THR A 165 4.93 -4.18 14.22
C THR A 165 6.19 -3.32 14.12
N ARG A 166 6.37 -2.35 15.03
CA ARG A 166 7.56 -1.51 15.06
C ARG A 166 8.84 -2.31 15.27
N ARG A 167 8.85 -3.22 16.25
CA ARG A 167 10.01 -4.09 16.50
C ARG A 167 10.39 -4.92 15.26
N ARG A 168 9.39 -5.48 14.56
CA ARG A 168 9.62 -6.23 13.32
C ARG A 168 10.19 -5.36 12.20
N LEU A 169 9.72 -4.11 12.09
CA LEU A 169 10.24 -3.14 11.14
C LEU A 169 11.68 -2.74 11.44
N GLU A 170 11.99 -2.45 12.69
CA GLU A 170 13.35 -2.14 13.13
C GLU A 170 14.30 -3.32 12.86
N ALA A 171 13.87 -4.55 13.16
CA ALA A 171 14.65 -5.75 12.87
C ALA A 171 14.89 -5.95 11.35
N LEU A 172 13.87 -5.72 10.52
CA LEU A 172 14.02 -5.80 9.06
C LEU A 172 14.95 -4.72 8.51
N ILE A 173 14.85 -3.48 9.00
CA ILE A 173 15.74 -2.39 8.60
C ILE A 173 17.18 -2.72 9.00
N ALA A 174 17.38 -3.22 10.23
CA ALA A 174 18.69 -3.62 10.72
C ALA A 174 19.32 -4.73 9.86
N SER A 175 18.56 -5.79 9.51
CA SER A 175 19.07 -6.89 8.69
C SER A 175 19.43 -6.49 7.26
N ARG A 176 18.83 -5.40 6.74
CA ARG A 176 19.13 -4.84 5.42
C ARG A 176 20.28 -3.82 5.41
N SER A 177 20.76 -3.42 6.60
CA SER A 177 21.87 -2.49 6.79
C SER A 177 23.21 -3.15 7.15
N ALA A 178 23.16 -4.42 7.58
CA ALA A 178 24.33 -5.29 7.69
C ALA A 178 24.73 -5.84 6.32
#